data_AF-A0A5C5VIM0-F1
#
_entry.id   AF-A0A5C5VIM0-F1
#
_cell.length_a   1.000
_cell.length_b   1.000
_cell.length_c   1.000
_cell.angle_alpha   90.00
_cell.angle_beta   90.00
_cell.angle_gamma   90.00
#
_symmetry.space_group_name_H-M   'P 1'
#
loop_
_entity.id
_entity.type
_entity.pdbx_description
1 polymer ?
#
loop_
_entity_poly.entity_id
_entity_poly.type
_entity_poly.pdbx_seq_one_letter_code
_entity_poly.pdbx_strand_id
1 'polypeptide(L)'
;MVEAHDREATVHLAIEDASGDSAILEFVEGKLVVHHRREYQVMTNDPTYDEQLALLEKQDFSKPSSEMPLPGNVNATDRYQRAAYYRAMSPKPKDQRQAIAGILAIARNVSVPFGAPYRGFGIYNTEYRTAINLSGDVSTNFQPMEKASF
;
A
#
# COMPACT_ATOMS: atom_id res chain seq x y z
N MET A 1 21.98 4.87 12.98
CA MET A 1 20.54 5.04 12.64
C MET A 1 20.46 5.81 11.33
N VAL A 2 19.46 5.50 10.51
CA VAL A 2 19.18 6.27 9.28
C VAL A 2 18.22 7.38 9.67
N GLU A 3 18.50 8.61 9.27
CA GLU A 3 17.74 9.80 9.66
C GLU A 3 17.52 10.69 8.45
N ALA A 4 16.35 11.33 8.37
CA ALA A 4 16.03 12.33 7.36
C ALA A 4 15.14 13.42 7.98
N HIS A 5 15.49 14.69 7.77
CA HIS A 5 14.74 15.85 8.30
C HIS A 5 14.47 15.77 9.82
N ASP A 6 15.51 15.48 10.60
CA ASP A 6 15.44 15.33 12.07
C ASP A 6 14.44 14.26 12.54
N ARG A 7 14.20 13.23 11.70
CA ARG A 7 13.36 12.08 12.00
C ARG A 7 14.11 10.78 11.77
N GLU A 8 14.16 9.95 12.81
CA GLU A 8 14.66 8.59 12.71
C GLU A 8 13.79 7.76 11.76
N ALA A 9 14.43 6.96 10.92
CA ALA A 9 13.74 6.05 10.04
C ALA A 9 13.14 4.89 10.84
N THR A 10 11.82 4.89 10.97
CA THR A 10 11.03 3.78 11.52
C THR A 10 10.44 2.95 10.39
N VAL A 11 10.43 1.63 10.54
CA VAL A 11 9.89 0.71 9.53
C VAL A 11 8.99 -0.34 10.16
N HIS A 12 8.00 -0.79 9.39
CA HIS A 12 7.33 -2.06 9.54
C HIS A 12 7.56 -2.92 8.29
N LEU A 13 7.35 -4.23 8.41
CA LEU A 13 7.66 -5.19 7.35
C LEU A 13 6.42 -6.01 6.99
N ALA A 14 6.09 -6.07 5.70
CA ALA A 14 5.17 -7.04 5.15
C ALA A 14 5.95 -8.16 4.46
N ILE A 15 5.59 -9.41 4.74
CA ILE A 15 6.17 -10.61 4.15
C ILE A 15 5.03 -11.46 3.60
N GLU A 16 5.20 -11.97 2.39
CA GLU A 16 4.28 -12.92 1.76
C GLU A 16 5.05 -14.12 1.20
N ASP A 17 4.39 -15.27 1.08
CA ASP A 17 4.95 -16.47 0.45
C ASP A 17 4.20 -16.91 -0.81
N ALA A 18 4.74 -17.90 -1.51
CA ALA A 18 4.15 -18.41 -2.76
C ALA A 18 2.79 -19.11 -2.56
N SER A 19 2.44 -19.51 -1.34
CA SER A 19 1.10 -20.03 -1.03
C SER A 19 0.06 -18.91 -0.98
N GLY A 20 0.50 -17.66 -0.80
CA GLY A 20 -0.30 -16.47 -0.58
C GLY A 20 -0.60 -16.23 0.90
N ASP A 21 0.19 -16.81 1.80
CA ASP A 21 0.17 -16.44 3.21
C ASP A 21 0.86 -15.07 3.41
N SER A 22 0.47 -14.33 4.43
CA SER A 22 0.93 -12.95 4.65
C SER A 22 1.11 -12.63 6.13
N ALA A 23 2.20 -11.93 6.46
CA ALA A 23 2.47 -11.43 7.79
C ALA A 23 2.94 -9.96 7.75
N ILE A 24 2.37 -9.14 8.63
CA ILE A 24 2.80 -7.77 8.90
C ILE A 24 3.43 -7.70 10.29
N LEU A 25 4.66 -7.20 10.35
CA LEU A 25 5.47 -7.10 11.56
C LEU A 25 5.71 -5.62 11.88
N GLU A 26 5.26 -5.18 13.05
CA GLU A 26 5.41 -3.80 13.53
C GLU A 26 6.08 -3.77 14.90
N PHE A 27 6.93 -2.77 15.16
CA PHE A 27 7.44 -2.50 16.50
C PHE A 27 6.65 -1.35 17.13
N VAL A 28 5.68 -1.68 17.98
CA VAL A 28 4.83 -0.70 18.68
C VAL A 28 5.34 -0.56 20.11
N GLU A 29 5.74 0.64 20.51
CA GLU A 29 6.31 0.92 21.84
C GLU A 29 7.46 -0.03 22.21
N GLY A 30 8.31 -0.37 21.23
CA GLY A 30 9.46 -1.27 21.40
C GLY A 30 9.10 -2.76 21.48
N LYS A 31 7.84 -3.14 21.27
CA LYS A 31 7.38 -4.54 21.25
C LYS A 31 7.01 -4.97 19.83
N LEU A 32 7.45 -6.16 19.45
CA LEU A 32 7.05 -6.77 18.18
C LEU A 32 5.57 -7.19 18.25
N VAL A 33 4.77 -6.70 17.32
CA VAL A 33 3.40 -7.11 17.03
C VAL A 33 3.38 -7.76 15.65
N VAL A 34 2.72 -8.92 15.54
CA VAL A 34 2.66 -9.70 14.29
C VAL A 34 1.20 -9.95 13.92
N HIS A 35 0.77 -9.46 12.77
CA HIS A 35 -0.52 -9.75 12.16
C HIS A 35 -0.31 -10.80 11.07
N HIS A 36 -0.73 -12.03 11.31
CA HIS A 36 -0.49 -13.16 10.39
C HIS A 36 -1.81 -13.74 9.91
N ARG A 37 -2.12 -13.52 8.64
CA ARG A 37 -3.28 -14.10 7.96
C ARG A 37 -3.25 -13.74 6.46
N ARG A 38 -3.79 -14.64 5.62
CA ARG A 38 -3.91 -14.46 4.16
C ARG A 38 -4.67 -13.20 3.77
N GLU A 39 -5.57 -12.72 4.62
CA GLU A 39 -6.41 -11.54 4.36
C GLU A 39 -5.64 -10.21 4.48
N TYR A 40 -4.46 -10.20 5.11
CA TYR A 40 -3.65 -9.00 5.30
C TYR A 40 -2.80 -8.69 4.06
N GLN A 41 -3.41 -8.01 3.09
CA GLN A 41 -2.88 -7.86 1.71
C GLN A 41 -2.57 -6.42 1.31
N VAL A 42 -2.79 -5.48 2.23
CA VAL A 42 -2.50 -4.06 2.06
C VAL A 42 -1.81 -3.60 3.34
N MET A 43 -0.75 -2.81 3.21
CA MET A 43 -0.05 -2.13 4.30
C MET A 43 0.37 -0.75 3.80
N THR A 44 0.31 0.29 4.64
CA THR A 44 0.75 1.64 4.28
C THR A 44 1.81 2.20 5.21
N ASN A 45 1.48 3.09 6.14
CA ASN A 45 2.39 3.66 7.12
C ASN A 45 1.62 3.76 8.44
N ASP A 46 1.40 4.96 8.99
CA ASP A 46 0.61 5.18 10.20
C ASP A 46 -0.91 5.26 9.95
N PRO A 47 -1.76 4.99 10.95
CA PRO A 47 -1.44 4.47 12.29
C PRO A 47 -1.07 2.97 12.27
N THR A 48 -0.98 2.35 13.45
CA THR A 48 -0.78 0.90 13.61
C THR A 48 -1.74 0.10 12.73
N TYR A 49 -1.35 -1.12 12.37
CA TYR A 49 -2.14 -1.94 11.46
C TYR A 49 -3.55 -2.24 12.00
N ASP A 50 -3.69 -2.50 13.30
CA ASP A 50 -5.01 -2.69 13.94
C ASP A 50 -5.88 -1.43 13.82
N GLU A 51 -5.31 -0.23 13.97
CA GLU A 51 -6.04 1.01 13.78
C GLU A 51 -6.44 1.22 12.31
N GLN A 52 -5.58 0.86 11.35
CA GLN A 52 -5.94 0.87 9.92
C GLN A 52 -7.13 -0.05 9.62
N LEU A 53 -7.14 -1.26 10.20
CA LEU A 53 -8.26 -2.19 10.08
C LEU A 53 -9.54 -1.60 10.68
N ALA A 54 -9.47 -1.08 11.89
CA ALA A 54 -10.63 -0.46 12.56
C ALA A 54 -11.15 0.78 11.82
N LEU A 55 -10.29 1.56 11.16
CA LEU A 55 -10.69 2.68 10.32
C LEU A 55 -11.31 2.24 9.00
N LEU A 56 -10.85 1.12 8.43
CA LEU A 56 -11.44 0.52 7.24
C LEU A 56 -12.84 -0.04 7.52
N GLU A 57 -13.05 -0.70 8.66
CA GLU A 57 -14.35 -1.25 9.07
C GLU A 57 -15.45 -0.18 9.20
N LYS A 58 -15.07 1.08 9.44
CA LYS A 58 -16.01 2.21 9.47
C LYS A 58 -16.50 2.63 8.09
N GLN A 59 -15.88 2.15 7.00
CA GLN A 59 -16.31 2.42 5.64
C GLN A 59 -17.34 1.39 5.19
N ASP A 60 -18.46 1.83 4.61
CA ASP A 60 -19.41 0.93 3.95
C ASP A 60 -19.10 0.84 2.45
N PHE A 61 -18.30 -0.15 2.09
CA PHE A 61 -17.97 -0.47 0.69
C PHE A 61 -18.82 -1.63 0.13
N SER A 62 -19.93 -2.00 0.77
CA SER A 62 -20.74 -3.16 0.38
C SER A 62 -21.47 -2.99 -0.97
N LYS A 63 -21.63 -1.74 -1.44
CA LYS A 63 -22.33 -1.39 -2.69
C LYS A 63 -21.46 -0.49 -3.58
N PRO A 64 -20.36 -1.02 -4.16
CA PRO A 64 -19.43 -0.22 -4.94
C PRO A 64 -20.12 0.43 -6.14
N SER A 65 -19.83 1.72 -6.38
CA SER A 65 -20.32 2.47 -7.53
C SER A 65 -19.36 3.61 -7.90
N SER A 66 -19.58 4.24 -9.06
CA SER A 66 -18.84 5.44 -9.46
C SER A 66 -19.18 6.68 -8.63
N GLU A 67 -20.24 6.63 -7.83
CA GLU A 67 -20.70 7.71 -6.94
C GLU A 67 -20.28 7.49 -5.48
N MET A 68 -19.74 6.32 -5.16
CA MET A 68 -19.26 6.01 -3.81
C MET A 68 -18.12 6.97 -3.43
N PRO A 69 -18.23 7.68 -2.29
CA PRO A 69 -17.16 8.57 -1.86
C PRO A 69 -15.94 7.74 -1.46
N LEU A 70 -14.80 8.06 -2.05
CA LEU A 70 -13.51 7.47 -1.68
C LEU A 70 -12.58 8.56 -1.14
N PRO A 71 -11.90 8.32 -0.01
CA PRO A 71 -10.85 9.21 0.48
C PRO A 71 -9.76 9.39 -0.58
N GLY A 72 -9.48 10.65 -0.95
CA GLY A 72 -8.65 11.01 -2.11
C GLY A 72 -7.27 11.58 -1.76
N ASN A 73 -6.97 11.78 -0.49
CA ASN A 73 -5.74 12.43 -0.07
C ASN A 73 -4.54 11.47 -0.13
N VAL A 74 -3.33 12.01 0.11
CA VAL A 74 -2.04 11.30 0.05
C VAL A 74 -1.65 10.67 1.40
N ASN A 75 -2.41 10.96 2.45
CA ASN A 75 -2.18 10.41 3.78
C ASN A 75 -2.33 8.87 3.77
N ALA A 76 -1.72 8.21 4.76
CA ALA A 76 -1.61 6.76 4.78
C ALA A 76 -2.97 6.03 4.94
N THR A 77 -3.90 6.59 5.70
CA THR A 77 -5.25 6.05 5.88
C THR A 77 -6.07 6.13 4.58
N ASP A 78 -6.06 7.28 3.91
CA ASP A 78 -6.76 7.45 2.63
C ASP A 78 -6.21 6.48 1.57
N ARG A 79 -4.87 6.35 1.49
CA ARG A 79 -4.23 5.38 0.59
C ARG A 79 -4.60 3.94 0.95
N TYR A 80 -4.65 3.60 2.23
CA TYR A 80 -5.01 2.27 2.71
C TYR A 80 -6.43 1.90 2.29
N GLN A 81 -7.41 2.76 2.63
CA GLN A 81 -8.81 2.55 2.32
C GLN A 81 -9.06 2.47 0.80
N ARG A 82 -8.40 3.34 0.03
CA ARG A 82 -8.52 3.35 -1.43
C ARG A 82 -7.89 2.12 -2.10
N ALA A 83 -6.72 1.65 -1.62
CA ALA A 83 -6.13 0.39 -2.07
C ALA A 83 -7.01 -0.82 -1.73
N ALA A 84 -7.50 -0.90 -0.48
CA ALA A 84 -8.38 -1.98 -0.03
C ALA A 84 -9.66 -2.06 -0.88
N TYR A 85 -10.27 -0.91 -1.16
CA TYR A 85 -11.44 -0.79 -2.03
C TYR A 85 -11.16 -1.36 -3.43
N TYR A 86 -10.18 -0.80 -4.17
CA TYR A 86 -9.89 -1.24 -5.53
C TYR A 86 -9.40 -2.69 -5.63
N ARG A 87 -8.67 -3.17 -4.61
CA ARG A 87 -8.28 -4.58 -4.52
C ARG A 87 -9.51 -5.49 -4.43
N ALA A 88 -10.49 -5.15 -3.58
CA ALA A 88 -11.68 -5.98 -3.37
C ALA A 88 -12.54 -6.16 -4.63
N MET A 89 -12.56 -5.16 -5.54
CA MET A 89 -13.30 -5.25 -6.81
C MET A 89 -12.47 -5.80 -7.98
N SER A 90 -11.16 -5.97 -7.79
CA SER A 90 -10.30 -6.38 -8.89
C SER A 90 -10.66 -7.79 -9.40
N PRO A 91 -10.79 -7.99 -10.72
CA PRO A 91 -11.05 -9.31 -11.25
C PRO A 91 -9.88 -10.24 -10.97
N LYS A 92 -10.17 -11.53 -10.80
CA LYS A 92 -9.12 -12.55 -10.71
C LYS A 92 -8.34 -12.56 -12.03
N PRO A 93 -7.02 -12.33 -12.01
CA PRO A 93 -6.22 -12.32 -13.22
C PRO A 93 -6.15 -13.72 -13.83
N LYS A 94 -6.17 -13.80 -15.17
CA LYS A 94 -6.07 -15.08 -15.90
C LYS A 94 -4.63 -15.53 -16.14
N ASP A 95 -3.70 -14.58 -16.09
CA ASP A 95 -2.29 -14.79 -16.38
C ASP A 95 -1.44 -13.77 -15.60
N GLN A 96 -0.13 -13.99 -15.58
CA GLN A 96 0.83 -13.15 -14.87
C GLN A 96 0.82 -11.69 -15.36
N ARG A 97 0.64 -11.48 -16.67
CA ARG A 97 0.62 -10.13 -17.25
C ARG A 97 -0.58 -9.33 -16.72
N GLN A 98 -1.76 -9.94 -16.66
CA GLN A 98 -2.96 -9.35 -16.06
C GLN A 98 -2.76 -9.09 -14.56
N ALA A 99 -2.13 -10.02 -13.84
CA ALA A 99 -1.87 -9.85 -12.40
C ALA A 99 -0.97 -8.63 -12.14
N ILE A 100 0.15 -8.52 -12.85
CA ILE A 100 1.08 -7.38 -12.76
C ILE A 100 0.37 -6.07 -13.17
N ALA A 101 -0.38 -6.09 -14.26
CA ALA A 101 -1.11 -4.90 -14.72
C ALA A 101 -2.13 -4.42 -13.68
N GLY A 102 -2.89 -5.34 -13.08
CA GLY A 102 -3.89 -5.06 -12.05
C GLY A 102 -3.28 -4.45 -10.79
N ILE A 103 -2.26 -5.08 -10.21
CA ILE A 103 -1.64 -4.57 -8.97
C ILE A 103 -0.95 -3.21 -9.21
N LEU A 104 -0.29 -3.02 -10.35
CA LEU A 104 0.32 -1.73 -10.68
C LEU A 104 -0.74 -0.64 -10.94
N ALA A 105 -1.94 -0.98 -11.43
CA ALA A 105 -3.03 -0.02 -11.57
C ALA A 105 -3.51 0.48 -10.20
N ILE A 106 -3.69 -0.43 -9.23
CA ILE A 106 -4.01 -0.06 -7.83
C ILE A 106 -2.87 0.78 -7.24
N ALA A 107 -1.62 0.36 -7.40
CA ALA A 107 -0.45 1.07 -6.88
C ALA A 107 -0.32 2.50 -7.43
N ARG A 108 -0.69 2.74 -8.70
CA ARG A 108 -0.77 4.09 -9.29
C ARG A 108 -1.82 4.95 -8.61
N ASN A 109 -2.99 4.39 -8.30
CA ASN A 109 -4.08 5.13 -7.65
C ASN A 109 -3.72 5.61 -6.23
N VAL A 110 -2.82 4.91 -5.56
CA VAL A 110 -2.31 5.29 -4.23
C VAL A 110 -0.93 5.92 -4.26
N SER A 111 -0.42 6.28 -5.43
CA SER A 111 0.85 6.99 -5.53
C SER A 111 0.70 8.43 -5.10
N VAL A 112 1.76 8.96 -4.50
CA VAL A 112 1.83 10.35 -4.11
C VAL A 112 2.52 11.14 -5.23
N PRO A 113 1.84 12.13 -5.84
CA PRO A 113 2.42 12.95 -6.90
C PRO A 113 3.67 13.71 -6.44
N PHE A 114 4.56 14.04 -7.39
CA PHE A 114 5.69 14.93 -7.12
C PHE A 114 5.20 16.28 -6.60
N GLY A 115 5.82 16.77 -5.51
CA GLY A 115 5.48 18.04 -4.89
C GLY A 115 4.30 18.00 -3.91
N ALA A 116 3.63 16.86 -3.74
CA ALA A 116 2.54 16.76 -2.77
C ALA A 116 3.09 16.91 -1.33
N PRO A 117 2.47 17.77 -0.50
CA PRO A 117 2.89 17.97 0.88
C PRO A 117 2.49 16.77 1.74
N TYR A 118 3.33 16.43 2.71
CA TYR A 118 3.04 15.33 3.64
C TYR A 118 3.36 15.71 5.08
N ARG A 119 2.35 16.21 5.80
CA ARG A 119 2.49 16.71 7.18
C ARG A 119 3.72 17.64 7.29
N GLY A 120 4.37 17.70 8.45
CA GLY A 120 5.62 18.42 8.65
C GLY A 120 6.87 17.79 8.02
N PHE A 121 6.73 16.81 7.11
CA PHE A 121 7.87 16.17 6.42
C PHE A 121 8.30 16.91 5.14
N GLY A 122 7.54 17.93 4.71
CA GLY A 122 7.76 18.61 3.44
C GLY A 122 7.15 17.82 2.29
N ILE A 123 7.95 17.45 1.29
CA ILE A 123 7.51 16.73 0.10
C ILE A 123 7.78 15.23 0.27
N TYR A 124 6.77 14.41 0.00
CA TYR A 124 6.89 12.95 0.02
C TYR A 124 6.23 12.39 -1.22
N ASN A 125 7.01 11.98 -2.22
CA ASN A 125 6.49 11.52 -3.50
C ASN A 125 6.82 10.05 -3.77
N THR A 126 6.03 9.41 -4.62
CA THR A 126 6.33 8.06 -5.10
C THR A 126 7.44 8.12 -6.15
N GLU A 127 8.62 7.59 -5.81
CA GLU A 127 9.78 7.54 -6.72
C GLU A 127 9.74 6.34 -7.68
N TYR A 128 9.18 5.21 -7.24
CA TYR A 128 9.07 4.00 -8.06
C TYR A 128 7.93 3.10 -7.56
N ARG A 129 7.59 2.09 -8.36
CA ARG A 129 6.69 0.98 -8.00
C ARG A 129 7.34 -0.34 -8.39
N THR A 130 7.06 -1.38 -7.63
CA THR A 130 7.48 -2.74 -7.94
C THR A 130 6.29 -3.69 -7.91
N ALA A 131 6.38 -4.78 -8.69
CA ALA A 131 5.48 -5.92 -8.59
C ALA A 131 6.31 -7.20 -8.72
N ILE A 132 6.13 -8.12 -7.78
CA ILE A 132 6.89 -9.37 -7.71
C ILE A 132 5.92 -10.53 -7.88
N ASN A 133 6.24 -11.45 -8.77
CA ASN A 133 5.55 -12.74 -8.85
C ASN A 133 6.31 -13.75 -7.98
N LEU A 134 5.66 -14.26 -6.94
CA LEU A 134 6.22 -15.27 -6.03
C LEU A 134 5.91 -16.71 -6.48
N SER A 135 5.04 -16.90 -7.46
CA SER A 135 4.65 -18.22 -7.97
C SER A 135 5.50 -18.64 -9.17
N GLY A 136 6.01 -19.87 -9.14
CA GLY A 136 6.89 -20.39 -10.19
C GLY A 136 8.25 -19.71 -10.15
N ASP A 137 8.75 -19.25 -11.31
CA ASP A 137 9.99 -18.48 -11.38
C ASP A 137 9.76 -17.06 -10.84
N VAL A 138 10.48 -16.73 -9.76
CA VAL A 138 10.42 -15.40 -9.14
C VAL A 138 10.85 -14.35 -10.16
N SER A 139 9.98 -13.36 -10.38
CA SER A 139 10.24 -12.27 -11.32
C SER A 139 9.76 -10.93 -10.76
N THR A 140 10.49 -9.87 -11.09
CA THR A 140 10.25 -8.52 -10.57
C THR A 140 10.05 -7.54 -11.72
N ASN A 141 8.99 -6.74 -11.63
CA ASN A 141 8.72 -5.61 -12.51
C ASN A 141 9.00 -4.33 -11.74
N PHE A 142 9.83 -3.45 -12.29
CA PHE A 142 10.19 -2.17 -11.70
C PHE A 142 9.71 -1.04 -12.61
N GLN A 143 9.03 -0.04 -12.02
CA GLN A 143 8.54 1.13 -12.72
C GLN A 143 9.03 2.40 -12.00
N PRO A 144 10.07 3.09 -12.49
CA PRO A 144 10.45 4.39 -11.96
C PRO A 144 9.42 5.46 -12.33
N MET A 145 9.33 6.49 -11.50
CA MET A 145 8.60 7.71 -11.80
C MET A 145 9.59 8.78 -12.26
N GLU A 146 9.25 9.48 -13.35
CA GLU A 146 10.03 10.62 -13.83
C GLU A 146 9.28 11.91 -13.53
N LYS A 147 10.00 12.93 -13.06
CA LYS A 147 9.44 14.27 -12.90
C LYS A 147 9.18 14.85 -14.29
N ALA A 148 7.91 15.06 -14.62
CA ALA A 148 7.55 15.82 -15.79
C ALA A 148 7.97 17.29 -15.60
N SER A 149 8.57 17.88 -16.62
CA SER A 149 8.75 19.32 -16.72
C SER A 149 7.49 19.88 -17.37
N PHE A 150 6.67 20.61 -16.61
CA PHE A 150 5.47 21.28 -17.11
C PHE A 150 5.75 22.76 -17.37
#